data_AF-A0A1K1MFH1-F1
#
_entry.id   AF-A0A1K1MFH1-F1
#
_cell.length_a   1.000
_cell.length_b   1.000
_cell.length_c   1.000
_cell.angle_alpha   90.00
_cell.angle_beta   90.00
_cell.angle_gamma   90.00
#
_symmetry.space_group_name_H-M   'P 1'
#
loop_
_entity.id
_entity.type
_entity.pdbx_description
1 polymer ?
#
loop_
_entity_poly.entity_id
_entity_poly.type
_entity_poly.pdbx_seq_one_letter_code
_entity_poly.pdbx_strand_id
1 'polypeptide(L)' 'MKQNNKPTAEMPQLLSAKDMSEHLGVSLCTCYKLLKQDDFPVTRIGKRRVVTREHFTEWLKNNTTGGKNNG' A
#
# COMPACT_ATOMS: atom_id res chain seq x y z
N MET A 1 -28.50 -10.85 -2.91
CA MET A 1 -27.42 -10.90 -1.90
C MET A 1 -27.08 -9.48 -1.48
N LYS A 2 -27.39 -9.10 -0.24
CA LYS A 2 -26.91 -7.83 0.32
C LYS A 2 -25.42 -8.04 0.64
N GLN A 3 -24.53 -7.30 -0.01
CA GLN A 3 -23.11 -7.32 0.37
C GLN A 3 -23.01 -6.66 1.75
N ASN A 4 -22.68 -7.48 2.75
CA ASN A 4 -22.50 -7.03 4.12
C ASN A 4 -21.25 -6.17 4.18
N ASN A 5 -21.44 -4.86 4.38
CA ASN A 5 -20.39 -3.89 4.63
C ASN A 5 -19.87 -4.09 6.07
N LYS A 6 -19.02 -5.09 6.27
CA LYS A 6 -18.07 -5.07 7.38
C LYS A 6 -16.79 -4.46 6.80
N PRO A 7 -16.20 -3.42 7.40
CA PRO A 7 -14.81 -3.09 7.11
C PRO A 7 -14.00 -4.25 7.69
N THR A 8 -13.76 -5.28 6.88
CA THR A 8 -12.73 -6.25 7.20
C THR A 8 -11.45 -5.43 7.29
N ALA A 9 -10.79 -5.43 8.45
CA ALA A 9 -9.45 -4.88 8.66
C ALA A 9 -8.38 -5.59 7.81
N GLU A 10 -8.80 -6.30 6.77
CA GLU A 10 -8.00 -7.10 5.87
C GLU A 10 -7.56 -6.21 4.71
N MET A 11 -6.25 -6.12 4.53
CA MET A 11 -5.65 -5.42 3.40
C MET A 11 -6.20 -5.97 2.08
N PRO A 12 -6.69 -5.14 1.14
CA PRO A 12 -7.21 -5.64 -0.14
C PRO A 12 -6.10 -6.30 -0.97
N GLN A 13 -6.48 -7.14 -1.94
CA GLN A 13 -5.50 -7.80 -2.83
C GLN A 13 -4.79 -6.80 -3.74
N LEU A 14 -5.49 -5.73 -4.12
CA LEU A 14 -4.94 -4.60 -4.86
C LEU A 14 -5.14 -3.35 -4.00
N LEU A 15 -4.05 -2.68 -3.65
CA LEU A 15 -4.06 -1.47 -2.87
C LEU A 15 -3.92 -0.26 -3.79
N SER A 16 -4.84 0.67 -3.63
CA SER A 16 -4.72 2.05 -4.10
C SER A 16 -3.93 2.90 -3.09
N ALA A 17 -3.65 4.14 -3.45
CA ALA A 17 -3.09 5.13 -2.52
C ALA A 17 -3.94 5.30 -1.25
N LYS A 18 -5.27 5.17 -1.37
CA LYS A 18 -6.21 5.28 -0.25
C LYS A 18 -6.08 4.10 0.70
N ASP A 19 -6.05 2.89 0.15
CA ASP A 19 -5.90 1.66 0.93
C ASP A 19 -4.56 1.65 1.68
N MET A 20 -3.47 2.08 1.03
CA MET A 20 -2.18 2.21 1.69
C MET A 20 -2.18 3.28 2.79
N SER A 21 -2.85 4.42 2.57
CA SER A 21 -2.93 5.50 3.56
C SER A 21 -3.66 5.06 4.82
N GLU A 22 -4.79 4.35 4.64
CA GLU A 22 -5.59 3.80 5.73
C GLU A 22 -4.82 2.71 6.50
N HIS A 23 -4.08 1.84 5.80
CA HIS A 23 -3.36 0.73 6.43
C HIS A 23 -2.03 1.13 7.08
N LEU A 24 -1.31 2.09 6.51
CA LEU A 24 -0.02 2.54 7.04
C LEU A 24 -0.14 3.70 8.05
N GLY A 25 -1.30 4.36 8.11
CA GLY A 25 -1.47 5.57 8.92
C GLY A 25 -0.66 6.78 8.42
N VAL A 26 -0.27 6.78 7.14
CA VAL A 26 0.47 7.89 6.51
C VAL A 26 -0.44 8.71 5.60
N SER A 27 -0.03 9.94 5.29
CA SER A 27 -0.82 10.81 4.42
C SER A 27 -1.02 10.24 3.01
N LEU A 28 -2.18 10.49 2.41
CA LEU A 28 -2.47 10.11 1.02
C LEU A 28 -1.44 10.69 0.03
N CYS A 29 -0.94 11.90 0.30
CA CYS A 29 0.12 12.53 -0.50
C CYS A 29 1.41 11.72 -0.46
N THR A 30 1.80 11.20 0.71
CA THR A 30 2.94 10.28 0.86
C THR A 30 2.75 9.02 0.03
N CYS A 31 1.56 8.41 0.07
CA CYS A 31 1.26 7.24 -0.75
C CYS A 31 1.32 7.52 -2.26
N TYR A 32 0.87 8.70 -2.72
CA TYR A 32 1.02 9.09 -4.12
C TYR A 32 2.47 9.32 -4.54
N LYS A 33 3.33 9.78 -3.63
CA LYS A 33 4.78 9.88 -3.89
C LYS A 33 5.38 8.48 -4.05
N LEU A 34 5.03 7.54 -3.17
CA LEU A 34 5.46 6.13 -3.26
C LEU A 34 5.06 5.52 -4.61
N LEU A 35 3.80 5.66 -5.03
CA LEU A 35 3.31 5.14 -6.32
C LEU A 35 3.97 5.75 -7.57
N LYS A 36 4.77 6.81 -7.39
CA LYS A 36 5.52 7.47 -8.45
C LYS A 36 7.02 7.15 -8.40
N GLN A 37 7.51 6.47 -7.36
CA GLN A 37 8.92 6.07 -7.31
C GLN A 37 9.18 4.93 -8.28
N ASP A 38 10.36 4.93 -8.87
CA ASP A 38 10.75 3.98 -9.91
C ASP A 38 10.95 2.55 -9.36
N ASP A 39 11.27 2.43 -8.07
CA ASP A 39 11.49 1.18 -7.34
C ASP A 39 10.21 0.64 -6.65
N PHE A 40 9.11 1.38 -6.72
CA PHE A 40 7.85 0.94 -6.14
C PHE A 40 7.09 0.03 -7.13
N PRO A 41 6.63 -1.17 -6.71
CA PRO A 41 6.09 -2.20 -7.61
C PRO A 41 4.64 -1.90 -8.05
N VAL A 42 4.43 -0.76 -8.70
CA VAL A 42 3.11 -0.28 -9.13
C VAL A 42 2.63 -0.98 -10.41
N THR A 43 1.40 -1.47 -10.37
CA THR A 43 0.64 -1.94 -11.52
C THR A 43 -0.30 -0.85 -12.01
N ARG A 44 -0.24 -0.52 -13.30
CA ARG A 44 -1.13 0.46 -13.93
C ARG A 44 -2.27 -0.23 -14.65
N ILE A 45 -3.51 0.05 -14.22
CA ILE A 45 -4.73 -0.44 -14.87
C ILE A 45 -5.50 0.78 -15.39
N GLY A 46 -5.32 1.08 -16.68
CA GLY A 46 -5.81 2.31 -17.31
C GLY A 46 -5.20 3.56 -16.67
N LYS A 47 -6.04 4.37 -16.00
CA LYS A 47 -5.61 5.56 -15.24
C LYS A 47 -5.29 5.29 -13.78
N ARG A 48 -5.61 4.08 -13.26
CA ARG A 48 -5.42 3.72 -11.85
C ARG A 48 -4.01 3.17 -11.65
N ARG A 49 -3.37 3.59 -10.55
CA ARG A 49 -2.13 3.02 -10.02
C ARG A 49 -2.49 2.21 -8.78
N VAL A 50 -2.15 0.93 -8.79
CA VAL A 50 -2.39 0.00 -7.68
C VAL A 50 -1.15 -0.85 -7.44
N VAL A 51 -1.02 -1.45 -6.27
CA VAL A 51 0.01 -2.43 -5.95
C VAL A 51 -0.65 -3.69 -5.40
N THR A 52 -0.13 -4.87 -5.72
CA THR A 52 -0.64 -6.10 -5.11
C THR A 52 -0.22 -6.17 -3.65
N ARG A 53 -1.03 -6.82 -2.81
CA ARG A 53 -0.69 -7.04 -1.40
C ARG A 53 0.68 -7.69 -1.22
N GLU A 54 0.98 -8.68 -2.05
CA GLU A 54 2.23 -9.42 -2.05
C GLU A 54 3.43 -8.51 -2.32
N HIS A 55 3.46 -7.83 -3.48
CA HIS A 55 4.55 -6.94 -3.82
C HIS A 55 4.69 -5.76 -2.85
N PHE A 56 3.57 -5.25 -2.33
CA PHE A 56 3.62 -4.20 -1.32
C PHE A 56 4.30 -4.69 -0.04
N THR A 57 3.96 -5.90 0.41
CA THR A 57 4.57 -6.52 1.61
C THR A 57 6.06 -6.79 1.41
N GLU A 58 6.45 -7.28 0.23
CA GLU A 58 7.85 -7.48 -0.12
C GLU A 58 8.63 -6.16 -0.18
N TRP A 59 8.06 -5.15 -0.82
CA TRP A 59 8.64 -3.82 -0.88
C TRP A 59 8.83 -3.24 0.54
N LEU A 60 7.85 -3.39 1.43
CA LEU A 60 7.98 -2.97 2.83
C LEU A 60 9.14 -3.69 3.53
N LYS A 61 9.28 -5.01 3.39
CA LYS A 61 10.39 -5.76 3.99
C LYS A 61 11.75 -5.28 3.51
N ASN A 62 11.85 -4.90 2.23
CA ASN A 62 13.11 -4.48 1.63
C ASN A 62 13.45 -3.00 1.89
N ASN A 63 12.44 -2.14 2.07
CA ASN A 63 12.62 -0.69 2.16
C ASN A 63 12.37 -0.12 3.57
N THR A 64 11.76 -0.91 4.45
CA THR A 64 11.68 -0.60 5.88
C THR A 64 12.60 -1.56 6.60
N THR A 65 13.86 -1.18 6.76
CA THR A 65 14.74 -1.79 7.75
C THR A 65 14.09 -1.49 9.10
N GLY A 66 13.34 -2.46 9.64
CA GLY A 66 12.60 -2.31 10.90
C GLY A 66 13.47 -1.58 11.89
N GLY A 67 12.95 -0.48 12.47
CA GLY A 67 13.71 0.48 13.25
C GLY A 67 14.77 -0.20 14.12
N LYS A 68 16.01 -0.25 13.63
CA LYS A 68 17.15 -0.42 14.51
C LYS A 68 17.24 0.90 15.25
N ASN A 69 16.50 0.97 16.36
CA ASN A 69 16.89 1.78 17.49
C ASN A 69 18.28 1.30 17.89
N ASN A 70 19.29 1.92 17.29
CA ASN A 70 20.63 1.98 17.83
C ASN A 70 20.58 3.01 18.97
N GLY A 71 21.02 2.63 20.17
CA GLY A 71 21.31 3.55 21.28
C GLY A 71 20.47 3.31 22.51
#